data_AF-A0A2V8GL94-F1
#
_entry.id   AF-A0A2V8GL94-F1
#
_cell.length_a   1.000
_cell.length_b   1.000
_cell.length_c   1.000
_cell.angle_alpha   90.00
_cell.angle_beta   90.00
_cell.angle_gamma   90.00
#
_symmetry.space_group_name_H-M   'P 1'
#
loop_
_entity.id
_entity.type
_entity.pdbx_description
1 polymer ?
#
loop_
_entity_poly.entity_id
_entity_poly.type
_entity_poly.pdbx_seq_one_letter_code
_entity_poly.pdbx_strand_id
1 'polypeptide(L)'
;LGNIALITGPIATESAPAGLISSAIGMVVGAGEIFGGGVAPIIAGAVAQRYGIENILWVSMSGVLLGVVVAVFLRETAPRKVGAARPQAVAVR
;
A
#
# COMPACT_ATOMS: atom_id res chain seq x y z
N LEU A 1 -9.10 -4.60 -1.43
CA LEU A 1 -9.57 -3.23 -1.75
C LEU A 1 -9.46 -2.27 -0.56
N GLY A 2 -9.98 -2.61 0.63
CA GLY A 2 -9.90 -1.74 1.81
C GLY A 2 -8.48 -1.31 2.21
N ASN A 3 -7.51 -2.25 2.21
CA ASN A 3 -6.11 -1.92 2.52
C ASN A 3 -5.50 -0.90 1.53
N ILE A 4 -5.74 -1.10 0.23
CA ILE A 4 -5.27 -0.18 -0.81
C ILE A 4 -5.87 1.21 -0.59
N ALA A 5 -7.17 1.30 -0.32
CA ALA A 5 -7.85 2.57 -0.07
C ALA A 5 -7.29 3.32 1.16
N LEU A 6 -6.87 2.61 2.21
CA LEU A 6 -6.27 3.22 3.39
C LEU A 6 -4.85 3.73 3.12
N ILE A 7 -4.03 2.92 2.45
CA ILE A 7 -2.63 3.28 2.18
C ILE A 7 -2.54 4.43 1.16
N THR A 8 -3.37 4.41 0.12
CA THR A 8 -3.35 5.43 -0.95
C THR A 8 -4.20 6.65 -0.63
N GLY A 9 -5.19 6.54 0.26
CA GLY A 9 -6.04 7.64 0.67
C GLY A 9 -5.42 8.41 1.84
N PRO A 10 -5.90 8.18 3.08
CA PRO A 10 -5.48 8.95 4.24
C PRO A 10 -3.98 8.82 4.54
N ILE A 11 -3.41 7.62 4.53
CA ILE A 11 -2.01 7.41 4.95
C ILE A 11 -1.04 8.16 4.03
N ALA A 12 -1.14 7.99 2.70
CA ALA A 12 -0.27 8.69 1.75
C ALA A 12 -0.49 10.22 1.77
N THR A 13 -1.74 10.66 1.89
CA THR A 13 -2.07 12.10 1.91
C THR A 13 -1.54 12.78 3.16
N GLU A 14 -1.64 12.12 4.32
CA GLU A 14 -1.17 12.65 5.60
C GLU A 14 0.35 12.59 5.74
N SER A 15 1.01 11.67 5.05
CA SER A 15 2.47 11.49 5.10
C SER A 15 3.25 12.43 4.18
N ALA A 16 2.60 13.08 3.21
CA ALA A 16 3.26 13.86 2.18
C ALA A 16 3.03 15.38 2.34
N PRO A 17 4.00 16.23 1.95
CA PRO A 17 3.78 17.68 1.83
C PRO A 17 2.69 18.00 0.80
N ALA A 18 1.94 19.09 1.00
CA ALA A 18 0.78 19.45 0.18
C ALA A 18 1.03 19.48 -1.34
N GLY A 19 2.24 19.85 -1.78
CA GLY A 19 2.62 19.89 -3.19
C GLY A 19 2.98 18.52 -3.81
N LEU A 20 3.13 17.47 -3.00
CA LEU A 20 3.63 16.16 -3.43
C LEU A 20 2.64 15.00 -3.17
N ILE A 21 1.44 15.30 -2.68
CA ILE A 21 0.41 14.29 -2.36
C ILE A 21 0.15 13.37 -3.56
N SER A 22 -0.07 13.94 -4.75
CA SER A 22 -0.34 13.14 -5.97
C SER A 22 0.82 12.20 -6.31
N SER A 23 2.06 12.68 -6.21
CA SER A 23 3.25 11.86 -6.44
C SER A 23 3.41 10.76 -5.39
N ALA A 24 3.14 11.05 -4.12
CA ALA A 24 3.19 10.06 -3.05
C ALA A 24 2.15 8.95 -3.26
N ILE A 25 0.90 9.32 -3.59
CA ILE A 25 -0.16 8.37 -3.93
C ILE A 25 0.24 7.55 -5.16
N GLY A 26 0.71 8.20 -6.22
CA GLY A 26 1.14 7.54 -7.46
C GLY A 26 2.28 6.55 -7.23
N MET A 27 3.26 6.89 -6.39
CA MET A 27 4.35 5.98 -6.01
C MET A 27 3.84 4.74 -5.26
N VAL A 28 2.96 4.93 -4.27
CA VAL A 28 2.37 3.82 -3.52
C VAL A 28 1.55 2.90 -4.43
N VAL A 29 0.68 3.46 -5.27
CA VAL A 29 -0.14 2.69 -6.23
C VAL A 29 0.76 1.97 -7.22
N GLY A 30 1.72 2.68 -7.83
CA GLY A 30 2.64 2.11 -8.81
C GLY A 30 3.45 0.95 -8.25
N ALA A 31 4.01 1.11 -7.04
CA ALA A 31 4.69 0.01 -6.36
C ALA A 31 3.74 -1.17 -6.10
N GLY A 32 2.52 -0.89 -5.61
CA GLY A 32 1.49 -1.90 -5.38
C GLY A 32 1.14 -2.72 -6.62
N GLU A 33 1.01 -2.09 -7.78
CA GLU A 33 0.69 -2.76 -9.05
C GLU A 33 1.89 -3.56 -9.58
N ILE A 34 3.11 -3.02 -9.51
CA ILE A 34 4.32 -3.73 -9.99
C ILE A 34 4.54 -5.00 -9.18
N PHE A 35 4.48 -4.93 -7.85
CA PHE A 35 4.74 -6.08 -7.00
C PHE A 35 3.53 -6.99 -6.84
N GLY A 36 2.33 -6.42 -6.66
CA GLY A 36 1.09 -7.16 -6.43
C GLY A 36 0.46 -7.72 -7.71
N GLY A 37 0.47 -6.96 -8.80
CA GLY A 37 -0.08 -7.37 -10.09
C GLY A 37 0.97 -7.96 -11.05
N GLY A 38 2.24 -7.56 -10.93
CA GLY A 38 3.33 -8.06 -11.75
C GLY A 38 4.07 -9.27 -11.13
N VAL A 39 4.77 -9.05 -10.02
CA VAL A 39 5.67 -10.05 -9.42
C VAL A 39 4.91 -11.18 -8.74
N ALA A 40 3.85 -10.89 -7.99
CA ALA A 40 3.12 -11.90 -7.23
C ALA A 40 2.50 -13.01 -8.12
N PRO A 41 1.89 -12.73 -9.29
CA PRO A 41 1.41 -13.77 -10.19
C PRO A 41 2.51 -14.64 -10.81
N ILE A 42 3.71 -14.09 -11.03
CA ILE A 42 4.87 -14.87 -11.51
C ILE A 42 5.26 -15.91 -10.46
N ILE A 43 5.36 -15.50 -9.20
CA ILE A 43 5.67 -16.39 -8.08
C ILE A 43 4.55 -17.42 -7.89
N ALA A 44 3.30 -16.96 -7.88
CA ALA A 44 2.12 -17.82 -7.75
C ALA A 44 2.06 -18.88 -8.87
N GLY A 45 2.31 -18.47 -10.12
CA GLY A 45 2.35 -19.37 -11.27
C GLY A 45 3.48 -20.39 -11.17
N ALA A 46 4.68 -19.98 -10.73
CA ALA A 46 5.80 -20.89 -10.52
C ALA A 46 5.51 -21.94 -9.41
N VAL A 47 4.86 -21.52 -8.33
CA VAL A 47 4.41 -22.42 -7.26
C VAL A 47 3.34 -23.37 -7.76
N ALA A 48 2.35 -22.86 -8.50
CA ALA A 48 1.27 -23.66 -9.08
C ALA A 48 1.79 -24.78 -9.98
N GLN A 49 2.79 -24.48 -10.81
CA GLN A 49 3.37 -25.45 -11.74
C GLN A 49 4.17 -26.57 -11.05
N ARG A 50 4.81 -26.28 -9.91
CA ARG A 50 5.70 -27.24 -9.23
C ARG A 50 5.04 -27.99 -8.08
N TYR A 51 4.11 -27.34 -7.39
CA TYR A 51 3.52 -27.81 -6.14
C TYR A 51 1.99 -27.90 -6.19
N GLY A 52 1.36 -27.62 -7.35
CA GLY A 52 -0.08 -27.65 -7.50
C GLY A 52 -0.77 -26.33 -7.14
N ILE A 53 -1.99 -26.15 -7.66
CA ILE A 53 -2.72 -24.88 -7.61
C ILE A 53 -3.16 -24.49 -6.19
N GLU A 54 -3.37 -25.49 -5.33
CA GLU A 54 -3.75 -25.30 -3.92
C GLU A 54 -2.73 -24.47 -3.14
N ASN A 55 -1.45 -24.56 -3.51
CA ASN A 55 -0.36 -23.88 -2.83
C ASN A 55 -0.25 -22.40 -3.18
N ILE A 56 -1.00 -21.91 -4.16
CA ILE A 56 -1.09 -20.47 -4.47
C ILE A 56 -1.66 -19.70 -3.28
N LEU A 57 -2.60 -20.28 -2.53
CA LEU A 57 -3.22 -19.62 -1.37
C LEU A 57 -2.19 -19.32 -0.29
N TRP A 58 -1.20 -20.20 -0.09
CA TRP A 58 -0.10 -19.97 0.85
C TRP A 58 0.78 -18.79 0.43
N VAL A 59 1.00 -18.60 -0.88
CA VAL A 59 1.72 -17.43 -1.41
C VAL A 59 0.96 -16.14 -1.04
N SER A 60 -0.34 -16.08 -1.32
CA SER A 60 -1.16 -14.91 -0.97
C SER A 60 -1.21 -14.67 0.55
N MET A 61 -1.35 -15.73 1.34
CA MET A 61 -1.36 -15.66 2.81
C MET A 61 -0.06 -15.08 3.34
N SER A 62 1.08 -15.52 2.81
CA SER A 62 2.39 -15.00 3.20
C SER A 62 2.54 -13.51 2.89
N GLY A 63 2.02 -13.05 1.74
CA GLY A 63 2.03 -11.63 1.37
C GLY A 63 1.18 -10.77 2.30
N VAL A 64 -0.01 -11.25 2.69
CA VAL A 64 -0.85 -10.56 3.68
C VAL A 64 -0.18 -10.52 5.05
N LEU A 65 0.41 -11.63 5.49
CA LEU A 65 1.10 -11.70 6.78
C LEU A 65 2.28 -10.72 6.83
N LEU A 66 3.08 -10.65 5.76
CA LEU A 66 4.14 -9.64 5.63
C LEU A 66 3.58 -8.21 5.68
N GLY A 67 2.48 -7.96 4.98
CA GLY A 67 1.78 -6.67 5.02
C GLY A 67 1.33 -6.28 6.43
N VAL A 68 0.80 -7.22 7.20
CA VAL A 68 0.42 -7.02 8.61
C VAL A 68 1.64 -6.71 9.46
N VAL A 69 2.74 -7.46 9.31
CA VAL A 69 3.99 -7.20 10.05
C VAL A 69 4.50 -5.79 9.76
N VAL A 70 4.53 -5.36 8.50
CA VAL A 70 4.94 -4.00 8.12
C VAL A 70 3.98 -2.95 8.69
N ALA A 71 2.67 -3.21 8.70
CA ALA A 71 1.68 -2.28 9.24
C ALA A 71 1.84 -2.02 10.74
N VAL A 72 2.38 -2.98 11.52
CA VAL A 72 2.70 -2.77 12.95
C VAL A 72 3.78 -1.70 13.14
N PHE A 73 4.65 -1.50 12.16
CA PHE A 73 5.68 -0.45 12.20
C PHE A 73 5.20 0.90 11.65
N LEU A 74 3.93 1.00 11.23
CA LEU A 74 3.38 2.26 10.76
C LEU A 74 3.33 3.26 11.92
N ARG A 75 4.03 4.39 11.75
CA ARG A 75 3.92 5.51 12.68
C ARG A 75 2.61 6.24 12.41
N GLU A 76 1.91 6.64 13.46
CA GLU A 76 0.66 7.39 13.37
C GLU A 76 0.81 8.62 12.45
N THR A 77 -0.03 8.68 11.42
CA THR A 77 -0.03 9.75 10.41
C THR A 77 -1.15 10.76 10.62
N ALA A 78 -2.19 10.42 11.41
CA ALA A 78 -3.39 11.24 11.52
C ALA A 78 -3.08 12.65 12.08
N PRO A 79 -3.37 13.74 11.33
CA PRO A 79 -3.07 15.12 11.73
C PRO A 79 -3.63 15.49 13.11
N ARG A 80 -4.79 14.93 13.44
CA ARG A 80 -5.47 15.10 14.74
C ARG A 80 -4.66 14.56 15.92
N LYS A 81 -3.80 13.57 15.71
CA LYS A 81 -2.98 12.92 16.75
C LYS A 81 -1.52 13.38 16.74
N VAL A 82 -0.94 13.67 15.58
CA VAL A 82 0.44 14.18 15.48
C VAL A 82 0.54 15.70 15.67
N GLY A 83 -0.57 16.43 15.80
CA GLY A 83 -0.57 17.87 16.05
C GLY A 83 -0.05 18.71 14.87
N ALA A 84 0.16 18.08 13.71
CA ALA A 84 0.60 18.75 12.50
C ALA A 84 -0.55 19.61 11.94
N ALA A 85 -0.29 20.92 11.84
CA ALA A 85 -1.24 21.89 11.32
C ALA A 85 -1.74 21.48 9.93
N ARG A 86 -3.06 21.55 9.76
CA ARG A 86 -3.82 21.17 8.56
C ARG A 86 -3.20 21.80 7.30
N PRO A 87 -2.60 21.03 6.37
CA PRO A 87 -2.24 21.55 5.07
C PRO A 87 -3.54 21.88 4.34
N GLN A 88 -3.74 23.17 4.09
CA GLN A 88 -4.93 23.71 3.45
C GLN A 88 -5.09 23.09 2.06
N ALA A 89 -6.35 22.77 1.72
CA ALA A 89 -6.72 22.32 0.40
C ALA A 89 -6.14 23.26 -0.65
N VAL A 90 -5.43 22.69 -1.63
CA VAL A 90 -4.97 23.41 -2.82
C VAL A 90 -6.20 24.00 -3.49
N ALA A 91 -6.41 25.30 -3.30
CA ALA A 91 -7.38 26.08 -4.04
C ALA A 91 -6.90 26.11 -5.48
N VAL A 92 -7.44 25.21 -6.30
CA VAL A 92 -7.29 25.24 -7.75
C VAL A 92 -7.98 26.52 -8.22
N ARG A 93 -7.18 27.50 -8.64
CA ARG A 93 -7.61 28.65 -9.44
C ARG A 93 -7.54 28.28 -10.91
#